data_AF-A0A2E1ZV45-F1
#
_entry.id   AF-A0A2E1ZV45-F1
#
_cell.length_a   1.000
_cell.length_b   1.000
_cell.length_c   1.000
_cell.angle_alpha   90.00
_cell.angle_beta   90.00
_cell.angle_gamma   90.00
#
_symmetry.space_group_name_H-M   'P 1'
#
loop_
_entity.id
_entity.type
_entity.pdbx_description
1 polymer ?
#
loop_
_entity_poly.entity_id
_entity_poly.type
_entity_poly.pdbx_seq_one_letter_code
_entity_poly.pdbx_strand_id
1 'polypeptide(L)'
;MSKISDFLDKIHTAAPTPLGFGADRSEKSPGLGLFASISKPTKQKLSTLSNNVDGILFVESPDPANVKDLDTPWMSGVLPDSDDHVSSLIELGCDGIHCDLNAAVSIITNDDISVFLSVPLNYDWNQLMVINTLPVDGYIINSENKQALSLKQLSEIGSITRSTDKYCLLTINESPSGNELEALRKIGLMGLIINSDEFATADIKKLKTSLAGMPSPNHKKKQRNQVKSVFEIED
;
A
#
# COMPACT_ATOMS: atom_id res chain seq x y z
N MET A 1 2.45 -5.56 -15.79
CA MET A 1 2.64 -5.38 -14.34
C MET A 1 3.32 -4.03 -14.12
N SER A 2 2.74 -3.21 -13.25
CA SER A 2 3.25 -1.86 -12.96
C SER A 2 4.47 -1.90 -12.04
N LYS A 3 5.25 -0.81 -12.01
CA LYS A 3 6.38 -0.66 -11.08
C LYS A 3 5.95 -0.71 -9.61
N ILE A 4 4.73 -0.26 -9.30
CA ILE A 4 4.18 -0.26 -7.94
C ILE A 4 3.90 -1.68 -7.50
N SER A 5 3.22 -2.48 -8.33
CA SER A 5 2.97 -3.88 -8.03
C SER A 5 4.27 -4.67 -7.92
N ASP A 6 5.25 -4.44 -8.81
CA ASP A 6 6.58 -5.05 -8.70
C ASP A 6 7.31 -4.71 -7.39
N PHE A 7 7.16 -3.47 -6.91
CA PHE A 7 7.73 -3.04 -5.64
C PHE A 7 7.04 -3.70 -4.45
N LEU A 8 5.70 -3.78 -4.48
CA LEU A 8 4.91 -4.44 -3.44
C LEU A 8 5.17 -5.94 -3.40
N ASP A 9 5.31 -6.60 -4.55
CA ASP A 9 5.72 -8.00 -4.67
C ASP A 9 7.08 -8.24 -4.01
N LYS A 10 8.08 -7.37 -4.26
CA LYS A 10 9.39 -7.48 -3.61
C LYS A 10 9.30 -7.41 -2.08
N ILE A 11 8.36 -6.63 -1.54
CA ILE A 11 8.10 -6.60 -0.09
C ILE A 11 7.43 -7.90 0.36
N HIS A 12 6.46 -8.40 -0.39
CA HIS A 12 5.72 -9.62 -0.08
C HIS A 12 6.61 -10.86 -0.08
N THR A 13 7.45 -11.02 -1.11
CA THR A 13 8.31 -12.19 -1.32
C THR A 13 9.66 -12.08 -0.62
N ALA A 14 9.89 -11.00 0.13
CA ALA A 14 11.14 -10.76 0.83
C ALA A 14 11.47 -11.90 1.79
N ALA A 15 12.45 -12.72 1.39
CA ALA A 15 12.93 -13.81 2.21
C ALA A 15 13.59 -13.29 3.50
N PRO A 16 13.52 -14.05 4.63
CA PRO A 16 14.28 -13.73 5.82
C PRO A 16 15.78 -13.61 5.52
N THR A 17 16.47 -12.71 6.21
CA THR A 17 17.92 -12.54 6.04
C THR A 17 18.62 -13.89 6.29
N PRO A 18 19.38 -14.42 5.32
CA PRO A 18 20.04 -15.72 5.47
C PRO A 18 21.07 -15.66 6.61
N LEU A 19 21.03 -16.67 7.49
CA LEU A 19 21.92 -16.82 8.63
C LEU A 19 22.96 -17.89 8.33
N GLY A 20 24.24 -17.52 8.21
CA GLY A 20 25.34 -18.46 8.00
C GLY A 20 26.67 -17.79 7.61
N PHE A 21 27.78 -18.49 7.79
CA PHE A 21 29.09 -18.05 7.29
C PHE A 21 29.10 -18.13 5.76
N GLY A 22 29.34 -17.01 5.09
CA GLY A 22 29.36 -16.92 3.62
C GLY A 22 28.01 -16.71 2.95
N ALA A 23 26.94 -16.44 3.71
CA ALA A 23 25.66 -16.04 3.12
C ALA A 23 25.77 -14.64 2.50
N ASP A 24 25.50 -14.55 1.20
CA ASP A 24 25.44 -13.28 0.51
C ASP A 24 24.25 -12.47 1.05
N ARG A 25 24.54 -11.26 1.54
CA ARG A 25 23.48 -10.40 2.11
C ARG A 25 22.74 -9.77 0.95
N SER A 26 21.60 -10.37 0.56
CA SER A 26 20.67 -9.72 -0.35
C SER A 26 20.25 -8.36 0.21
N GLU A 27 20.05 -7.38 -0.68
CA GLU A 27 19.59 -6.04 -0.32
C GLU A 27 18.32 -6.13 0.54
N LYS A 28 18.31 -5.41 1.67
CA LYS A 28 17.24 -5.52 2.66
C LYS A 28 16.00 -4.79 2.11
N SER A 29 14.96 -5.54 1.77
CA SER A 29 13.67 -4.94 1.42
C SER A 29 13.07 -4.22 2.64
N PRO A 30 12.37 -3.08 2.42
CA PRO A 30 11.72 -2.38 3.51
C PRO A 30 10.59 -3.23 4.11
N GLY A 31 10.32 -3.05 5.40
CA GLY A 31 9.26 -3.81 6.07
C GLY A 31 7.85 -3.46 5.61
N LEU A 32 7.65 -2.23 5.12
CA LEU A 32 6.44 -1.71 4.47
C LEU A 32 6.88 -0.66 3.45
N GLY A 33 6.11 -0.50 2.37
CA GLY A 33 6.26 0.59 1.41
C GLY A 33 5.80 1.92 2.00
N LEU A 34 6.48 3.00 1.63
CA LEU A 34 6.04 4.36 1.98
C LEU A 34 5.60 5.09 0.72
N PHE A 35 4.36 5.55 0.71
CA PHE A 35 3.77 6.33 -0.36
C PHE A 35 3.37 7.71 0.16
N ALA A 36 3.48 8.74 -0.67
CA ALA A 36 3.00 10.08 -0.35
C ALA A 36 1.83 10.47 -1.24
N SER A 37 0.71 10.86 -0.63
CA SER A 37 -0.35 11.56 -1.35
C SER A 37 -0.04 13.06 -1.43
N ILE A 38 -0.29 13.68 -2.57
CA ILE A 38 -0.08 15.11 -2.81
C ILE A 38 -1.20 15.68 -3.68
N SER A 39 -1.75 16.83 -3.29
CA SER A 39 -2.80 17.49 -4.06
C SER A 39 -2.21 18.48 -5.05
N LYS A 40 -1.23 19.28 -4.63
CA LYS A 40 -0.64 20.35 -5.47
C LYS A 40 0.85 20.14 -5.68
N PRO A 41 1.24 19.32 -6.66
CA PRO A 41 2.64 19.01 -6.89
C PRO A 41 3.39 20.19 -7.52
N THR A 42 4.55 20.49 -6.95
CA THR A 42 5.55 21.39 -7.57
C THR A 42 6.84 20.59 -7.81
N LYS A 43 7.65 20.99 -8.80
CA LYS A 43 8.92 20.30 -9.10
C LYS A 43 9.82 20.12 -7.87
N GLN A 44 9.88 21.13 -7.00
CA GLN A 44 10.67 21.08 -5.78
C GLN A 44 10.10 20.10 -4.73
N LYS A 45 8.77 20.05 -4.57
CA LYS A 45 8.13 19.07 -3.68
C LYS A 45 8.34 17.65 -4.21
N LEU A 46 8.16 17.44 -5.52
CA LEU A 46 8.32 16.14 -6.15
C LEU A 46 9.76 15.64 -6.04
N SER A 47 10.76 16.45 -6.35
CA SER A 47 12.17 16.05 -6.20
C SER A 47 12.51 15.71 -4.75
N THR A 48 11.91 16.40 -3.79
CA THR A 48 12.05 16.08 -2.38
C THR A 48 11.38 14.76 -2.04
N LEU A 49 10.14 14.53 -2.47
CA LEU A 49 9.39 13.29 -2.19
C LEU A 49 10.06 12.08 -2.83
N SER A 50 10.49 12.17 -4.09
CA SER A 50 11.12 11.08 -4.84
C SER A 50 12.32 10.44 -4.14
N ASN A 51 13.04 11.20 -3.31
CA ASN A 51 14.18 10.69 -2.55
C ASN A 51 13.80 10.05 -1.21
N ASN A 52 12.53 10.15 -0.78
CA ASN A 52 12.08 9.82 0.56
C ASN A 52 10.86 8.88 0.60
N VAL A 53 10.25 8.58 -0.54
CA VAL A 53 9.11 7.66 -0.66
C VAL A 53 9.34 6.67 -1.79
N ASP A 54 8.62 5.57 -1.75
CA ASP A 54 8.64 4.50 -2.76
C ASP A 54 7.61 4.71 -3.87
N GLY A 55 6.59 5.52 -3.63
CA GLY A 55 5.60 5.89 -4.63
C GLY A 55 4.84 7.17 -4.28
N ILE A 56 4.20 7.76 -5.27
CA ILE A 56 3.43 9.00 -5.12
C ILE A 56 1.98 8.78 -5.56
N LEU A 57 1.01 9.30 -4.80
CA LEU A 57 -0.40 9.34 -5.17
C LEU A 57 -0.81 10.79 -5.42
N PHE A 58 -1.17 11.12 -6.66
CA PHE A 58 -1.68 12.44 -7.00
C PHE A 58 -3.18 12.52 -6.75
N VAL A 59 -3.61 13.39 -5.83
CA VAL A 59 -5.03 13.59 -5.52
C VAL A 59 -5.71 14.43 -6.61
N GLU A 60 -4.98 15.38 -7.19
CA GLU A 60 -5.40 16.17 -8.36
C GLU A 60 -4.51 15.81 -9.56
N SER A 61 -4.96 16.10 -10.77
CA SER A 61 -4.20 15.77 -11.98
C SER A 61 -2.86 16.51 -11.96
N PRO A 62 -1.72 15.81 -12.07
CA PRO A 62 -0.43 16.47 -12.13
C PRO A 62 -0.27 17.22 -13.45
N ASP A 63 0.51 18.29 -13.44
CA ASP A 63 1.00 18.92 -14.67
C ASP A 63 1.96 17.93 -15.37
N PRO A 64 1.73 17.57 -16.65
CA PRO A 64 2.62 16.72 -17.44
C PRO A 64 4.10 17.12 -17.36
N ALA A 65 4.39 18.43 -17.32
CA ALA A 65 5.75 18.96 -17.26
C ALA A 65 6.48 18.67 -15.93
N ASN A 66 5.74 18.23 -14.91
CA ASN A 66 6.26 17.89 -13.59
C ASN A 66 6.47 16.38 -13.38
N VAL A 67 5.79 15.53 -14.16
CA VAL A 67 5.79 14.06 -13.96
C VAL A 67 6.52 13.27 -15.05
N LYS A 68 6.75 13.87 -16.23
CA LYS A 68 7.37 13.19 -17.37
C LYS A 68 8.74 12.57 -17.07
N ASP A 69 9.53 13.20 -16.20
CA ASP A 69 10.88 12.76 -15.84
C ASP A 69 10.94 12.21 -14.39
N LEU A 70 9.80 11.74 -13.86
CA LEU A 70 9.72 11.24 -12.49
C LEU A 70 10.17 9.78 -12.43
N ASP A 71 11.30 9.53 -11.78
CA ASP A 71 11.81 8.15 -11.59
C ASP A 71 10.96 7.33 -10.61
N THR A 72 10.36 8.01 -9.63
CA THR A 72 9.50 7.39 -8.61
C THR A 72 8.15 7.01 -9.22
N PRO A 73 7.68 5.77 -9.03
CA PRO A 73 6.42 5.36 -9.60
C PRO A 73 5.25 6.10 -8.96
N TRP A 74 4.20 6.35 -9.73
CA TRP A 74 3.09 7.19 -9.27
C TRP A 74 1.72 6.71 -9.72
N MET A 75 0.72 7.08 -8.93
CA MET A 75 -0.69 6.79 -9.18
C MET A 75 -1.51 8.05 -9.36
N SER A 76 -2.49 8.00 -10.26
CA SER A 76 -3.54 9.01 -10.37
C SER A 76 -4.69 8.68 -9.42
N GLY A 77 -5.09 9.62 -8.57
CA GLY A 77 -6.35 9.61 -7.85
C GLY A 77 -7.48 10.30 -8.62
N VAL A 78 -7.18 10.90 -9.78
CA VAL A 78 -8.20 11.43 -10.69
C VAL A 78 -8.72 10.28 -11.55
N LEU A 79 -10.02 10.03 -11.45
CA LEU A 79 -10.70 9.02 -12.24
C LEU A 79 -10.66 9.40 -13.72
N PRO A 80 -10.14 8.54 -14.59
CA PRO A 80 -10.26 8.74 -16.02
C PRO A 80 -11.72 8.53 -16.45
N ASP A 81 -12.15 9.33 -17.41
CA ASP A 81 -13.50 9.36 -17.96
C ASP A 81 -13.63 8.58 -19.28
N SER A 82 -12.51 8.13 -19.84
CA SER A 82 -12.42 7.41 -21.11
C SER A 82 -11.15 6.57 -21.21
N ASP A 83 -11.12 5.62 -22.13
CA ASP A 83 -9.95 4.78 -22.40
C ASP A 83 -8.78 5.62 -22.96
N ASP A 84 -9.08 6.64 -23.78
CA ASP A 84 -8.08 7.59 -24.28
C ASP A 84 -7.39 8.35 -23.15
N HIS A 85 -8.12 8.67 -22.08
CA HIS A 85 -7.56 9.30 -20.89
C HIS A 85 -6.66 8.32 -20.11
N VAL A 86 -7.04 7.04 -20.00
CA VAL A 86 -6.16 6.00 -19.43
C VAL A 86 -4.86 5.90 -20.21
N SER A 87 -4.93 5.80 -21.55
CA SER A 87 -3.75 5.77 -22.42
C SER A 87 -2.86 7.00 -22.24
N SER A 88 -3.46 8.18 -22.15
CA SER A 88 -2.72 9.44 -21.91
C SER A 88 -1.98 9.43 -20.57
N LEU A 89 -2.57 8.87 -19.51
CA LEU A 89 -1.89 8.72 -18.22
C LEU A 89 -0.72 7.74 -18.30
N ILE A 90 -0.89 6.62 -18.98
CA ILE A 90 0.18 5.62 -19.19
C ILE A 90 1.35 6.24 -19.96
N GLU A 91 1.08 7.00 -21.03
CA GLU A 91 2.12 7.71 -21.80
C GLU A 91 2.89 8.74 -20.98
N LEU A 92 2.23 9.34 -19.97
CA LEU A 92 2.86 10.24 -19.00
C LEU A 92 3.67 9.50 -17.91
N GLY A 93 3.65 8.16 -17.92
CA GLY A 93 4.37 7.32 -16.97
C GLY A 93 3.58 6.97 -15.72
N CYS A 94 2.25 7.04 -15.75
CA CYS A 94 1.40 6.61 -14.65
C CYS A 94 1.52 5.09 -14.45
N ASP A 95 1.83 4.67 -13.22
CA ASP A 95 1.97 3.27 -12.85
C ASP A 95 0.69 2.70 -12.20
N GLY A 96 -0.25 3.55 -11.76
CA GLY A 96 -1.50 3.06 -11.19
C GLY A 96 -2.64 4.06 -11.10
N ILE A 97 -3.85 3.55 -10.88
CA ILE A 97 -5.06 4.35 -10.67
C ILE A 97 -5.63 4.01 -9.30
N HIS A 98 -5.82 5.02 -8.47
CA HIS A 98 -6.62 4.94 -7.25
C HIS A 98 -8.06 5.34 -7.57
N CYS A 99 -9.02 4.45 -7.27
CA CYS A 99 -10.42 4.64 -7.61
C CYS A 99 -11.36 4.18 -6.50
N ASP A 100 -12.64 4.51 -6.59
CA ASP A 100 -13.71 3.97 -5.75
C ASP A 100 -14.64 3.06 -6.57
N LEU A 101 -15.69 2.53 -5.93
CA LEU A 101 -16.67 1.66 -6.59
C LEU A 101 -17.54 2.38 -7.65
N ASN A 102 -17.48 3.71 -7.75
CA ASN A 102 -18.22 4.49 -8.75
C ASN A 102 -17.43 4.63 -10.06
N ALA A 103 -16.17 4.18 -10.07
CA ALA A 103 -15.31 4.27 -11.23
C ALA A 103 -15.80 3.41 -12.41
N ALA A 104 -15.46 3.84 -13.62
CA ALA A 104 -15.80 3.10 -14.84
C ALA A 104 -15.07 1.75 -14.88
N VAL A 105 -15.76 0.69 -15.32
CA VAL A 105 -15.21 -0.67 -15.42
C VAL A 105 -14.00 -0.73 -16.37
N SER A 106 -13.95 0.13 -17.39
CA SER A 106 -12.88 0.11 -18.39
C SER A 106 -11.48 0.36 -17.79
N ILE A 107 -11.40 1.04 -16.64
CA ILE A 107 -10.14 1.24 -15.89
C ILE A 107 -9.47 -0.09 -15.55
N ILE A 108 -10.26 -1.11 -15.21
CA ILE A 108 -9.76 -2.41 -14.75
C ILE A 108 -9.39 -3.33 -15.93
N THR A 109 -9.77 -2.96 -17.15
CA THR A 109 -9.51 -3.80 -18.34
C THR A 109 -8.12 -3.63 -18.94
N ASN A 110 -7.33 -2.67 -18.43
CA ASN A 110 -6.00 -2.38 -18.91
C ASN A 110 -4.93 -3.03 -18.02
N ASP A 111 -4.22 -4.04 -18.54
CA ASP A 111 -3.21 -4.81 -17.80
C ASP A 111 -1.86 -4.07 -17.62
N ASP A 112 -1.67 -2.92 -18.27
CA ASP A 112 -0.44 -2.13 -18.20
C ASP A 112 -0.39 -1.21 -16.97
N ILE A 113 -1.55 -0.96 -16.34
CA ILE A 113 -1.68 -0.07 -15.19
C ILE A 113 -2.29 -0.81 -13.99
N SER A 114 -1.78 -0.56 -12.79
CA SER A 114 -2.34 -1.20 -11.60
C SER A 114 -3.52 -0.41 -11.05
N VAL A 115 -4.55 -1.10 -10.59
CA VAL A 115 -5.76 -0.50 -10.04
C VAL A 115 -5.86 -0.77 -8.55
N PHE A 116 -5.97 0.31 -7.77
CA PHE A 116 -6.16 0.27 -6.32
C PHE A 116 -7.54 0.82 -5.96
N LEU A 117 -8.36 0.00 -5.30
CA LEU A 117 -9.71 0.37 -4.89
C LEU A 117 -9.70 0.95 -3.48
N SER A 118 -10.37 2.09 -3.28
CA SER A 118 -10.61 2.68 -1.97
C SER A 118 -11.60 1.85 -1.17
N VAL A 119 -11.22 1.44 0.03
CA VAL A 119 -12.06 0.63 0.93
C VAL A 119 -12.11 1.30 2.31
N PRO A 120 -13.30 1.55 2.87
CA PRO A 120 -13.41 2.08 4.22
C PRO A 120 -13.18 0.97 5.26
N LEU A 121 -12.72 1.36 6.45
CA LEU A 121 -12.40 0.44 7.55
C LEU A 121 -13.61 -0.37 8.07
N ASN A 122 -14.83 0.09 7.82
CA ASN A 122 -16.05 -0.44 8.41
C ASN A 122 -16.84 -1.40 7.51
N TYR A 123 -16.25 -1.86 6.40
CA TYR A 123 -16.89 -2.89 5.58
C TYR A 123 -17.07 -4.20 6.36
N ASP A 124 -18.25 -4.78 6.21
CA ASP A 124 -18.54 -6.09 6.77
C ASP A 124 -17.91 -7.22 5.91
N TRP A 125 -17.90 -8.43 6.46
CA TRP A 125 -17.31 -9.59 5.78
C TRP A 125 -17.96 -9.88 4.42
N ASN A 126 -19.28 -9.74 4.30
CA ASN A 126 -19.99 -10.06 3.05
C ASN A 126 -19.63 -9.05 1.96
N GLN A 127 -19.56 -7.76 2.32
CA GLN A 127 -19.10 -6.70 1.44
C GLN A 127 -17.66 -6.96 0.98
N LEU A 128 -16.76 -7.31 1.90
CA LEU A 128 -15.37 -7.64 1.58
C LEU A 128 -15.26 -8.81 0.61
N MET A 129 -16.04 -9.88 0.81
CA MET A 129 -16.04 -11.04 -0.10
C MET A 129 -16.52 -10.67 -1.51
N VAL A 130 -17.53 -9.80 -1.63
CA VAL A 130 -18.05 -9.35 -2.93
C VAL A 130 -17.04 -8.47 -3.64
N ILE A 131 -16.46 -7.45 -2.97
CA ILE A 131 -15.45 -6.60 -3.61
C ILE A 131 -14.18 -7.40 -3.95
N ASN A 132 -13.92 -8.51 -3.24
CA ASN A 132 -12.77 -9.36 -3.54
C ASN A 132 -12.87 -10.11 -4.86
N THR A 133 -14.05 -10.16 -5.49
CA THR A 133 -14.18 -10.71 -6.84
C THR A 133 -13.77 -9.71 -7.93
N LEU A 134 -13.55 -8.43 -7.59
CA LEU A 134 -13.13 -7.42 -8.56
C LEU A 134 -11.67 -7.65 -8.97
N PRO A 135 -11.34 -7.54 -10.28
CA PRO A 135 -9.99 -7.79 -10.79
C PRO A 135 -9.04 -6.59 -10.59
N VAL A 136 -8.97 -6.07 -9.36
CA VAL A 136 -8.06 -4.98 -8.98
C VAL A 136 -6.78 -5.53 -8.34
N ASP A 137 -5.68 -4.79 -8.39
CA ASP A 137 -4.39 -5.19 -7.80
C ASP A 137 -4.37 -5.06 -6.27
N GLY A 138 -5.11 -4.09 -5.72
CA GLY A 138 -4.99 -3.75 -4.31
C GLY A 138 -6.11 -2.88 -3.75
N TYR A 139 -6.05 -2.70 -2.43
CA TYR A 139 -6.93 -1.84 -1.65
C TYR A 139 -6.15 -0.72 -0.98
N ILE A 140 -6.73 0.48 -1.02
CA ILE A 140 -6.32 1.61 -0.19
C ILE A 140 -7.35 1.75 0.92
N ILE A 141 -6.92 1.40 2.14
CA ILE A 141 -7.74 1.45 3.35
C ILE A 141 -7.68 2.87 3.90
N ASN A 142 -8.84 3.52 3.98
CA ASN A 142 -8.92 4.89 4.48
C ASN A 142 -9.07 4.93 6.00
N SER A 143 -8.07 5.49 6.69
CA SER A 143 -8.17 5.78 8.13
C SER A 143 -8.54 7.24 8.34
N GLU A 144 -9.79 7.49 8.73
CA GLU A 144 -10.25 8.84 9.08
C GLU A 144 -9.74 9.31 10.46
N ASN A 145 -9.18 8.41 11.25
CA ASN A 145 -8.83 8.72 12.62
C ASN A 145 -7.47 9.44 12.68
N LYS A 146 -7.42 10.53 13.45
CA LYS A 146 -6.22 11.35 13.69
C LYS A 146 -5.49 10.98 15.00
N GLN A 147 -5.87 9.85 15.60
CA GLN A 147 -5.32 9.38 16.86
C GLN A 147 -4.40 8.17 16.65
N ALA A 148 -3.60 7.87 17.67
CA ALA A 148 -2.77 6.67 17.75
C ALA A 148 -3.58 5.38 17.46
N LEU A 149 -2.90 4.38 16.90
CA LEU A 149 -3.55 3.18 16.40
C LEU A 149 -4.10 2.31 17.55
N SER A 150 -5.42 2.24 17.66
CA SER A 150 -6.07 1.38 18.64
C SER A 150 -6.09 -0.09 18.20
N LEU A 151 -6.23 -1.01 19.17
CA LEU A 151 -6.44 -2.45 18.88
C LEU A 151 -7.71 -2.70 18.06
N LYS A 152 -8.74 -1.86 18.23
CA LYS A 152 -9.97 -1.92 17.43
C LYS A 152 -9.65 -1.64 15.96
N GLN A 153 -8.95 -0.54 15.66
CA GLN A 153 -8.54 -0.22 14.29
C GLN A 153 -7.62 -1.28 13.71
N LEU A 154 -6.67 -1.80 14.50
CA LEU A 154 -5.80 -2.89 14.04
C LEU A 154 -6.61 -4.15 13.69
N SER A 155 -7.68 -4.44 14.43
CA SER A 155 -8.60 -5.53 14.12
C SER A 155 -9.40 -5.27 12.84
N GLU A 156 -9.89 -4.04 12.64
CA GLU A 156 -10.64 -3.65 11.44
C GLU A 156 -9.76 -3.71 10.18
N ILE A 157 -8.55 -3.14 10.23
CA ILE A 157 -7.55 -3.28 9.17
C ILE A 157 -7.24 -4.76 8.93
N GLY A 158 -7.04 -5.52 10.02
CA GLY A 158 -6.75 -6.95 9.96
C GLY A 158 -7.86 -7.79 9.33
N SER A 159 -9.12 -7.39 9.47
CA SER A 159 -10.24 -8.05 8.79
C SER A 159 -10.15 -7.88 7.28
N ILE A 160 -9.81 -6.67 6.81
CA ILE A 160 -9.64 -6.39 5.38
C ILE A 160 -8.43 -7.17 4.84
N THR A 161 -7.25 -6.98 5.42
CA THR A 161 -6.00 -7.58 4.93
C THR A 161 -5.99 -9.11 4.97
N ARG A 162 -6.79 -9.75 5.82
CA ARG A 162 -6.91 -11.22 5.90
C ARG A 162 -8.02 -11.78 5.02
N SER A 163 -8.95 -10.95 4.55
CA SER A 163 -10.04 -11.35 3.67
C SER A 163 -9.66 -11.37 2.19
N THR A 164 -8.46 -10.89 1.87
CA THR A 164 -7.98 -10.68 0.49
C THR A 164 -6.57 -11.21 0.32
N ASP A 165 -6.25 -11.61 -0.90
CA ASP A 165 -4.91 -11.90 -1.41
C ASP A 165 -4.28 -10.68 -2.12
N LYS A 166 -5.04 -9.59 -2.29
CA LYS A 166 -4.60 -8.35 -2.93
C LYS A 166 -3.72 -7.49 -2.04
N TYR A 167 -2.97 -6.58 -2.65
CA TYR A 167 -2.13 -5.63 -1.90
C TYR A 167 -2.97 -4.71 -1.03
N CYS A 168 -2.53 -4.45 0.20
CA CYS A 168 -3.24 -3.55 1.10
C CYS A 168 -2.32 -2.40 1.55
N LEU A 169 -2.75 -1.17 1.24
CA LEU A 169 -2.14 0.08 1.66
C LEU A 169 -3.05 0.80 2.66
N LEU A 170 -2.49 1.51 3.63
CA LEU A 170 -3.25 2.26 4.64
C LEU A 170 -2.92 3.74 4.58
N THR A 171 -3.94 4.60 4.47
CA THR A 171 -3.74 6.04 4.66
C THR A 171 -3.57 6.36 6.13
N ILE A 172 -2.59 7.19 6.47
CA ILE A 172 -2.27 7.59 7.84
C ILE A 172 -2.12 9.10 7.95
N ASN A 173 -2.63 9.65 9.06
CA ASN A 173 -2.59 11.09 9.36
C ASN A 173 -1.51 11.46 10.38
N GLU A 174 -0.94 10.47 11.07
CA GLU A 174 0.15 10.64 12.02
C GLU A 174 1.22 9.56 11.79
N SER A 175 2.49 9.87 12.09
CA SER A 175 3.59 8.91 11.97
C SER A 175 3.46 7.82 13.05
N PRO A 176 3.26 6.54 12.68
CA PRO A 176 3.15 5.47 13.67
C PRO A 176 4.50 5.22 14.35
N SER A 177 4.43 4.77 15.61
CA SER A 177 5.59 4.28 16.36
C SER A 177 6.11 2.96 15.80
N GLY A 178 7.36 2.60 16.13
CA GLY A 178 7.97 1.34 15.65
C GLY A 178 7.17 0.08 15.99
N ASN A 179 6.51 0.05 17.16
CA ASN A 179 5.65 -1.07 17.57
C ASN A 179 4.37 -1.15 16.73
N GLU A 180 3.77 0.00 16.41
CA GLU A 180 2.60 0.08 15.53
C GLU A 180 2.97 -0.35 14.11
N LEU A 181 4.12 0.08 13.57
CA LEU A 181 4.62 -0.37 12.27
C LEU A 181 4.79 -1.89 12.21
N GLU A 182 5.36 -2.50 13.27
CA GLU A 182 5.50 -3.95 13.34
C GLU A 182 4.13 -4.66 13.41
N ALA A 183 3.18 -4.09 14.16
CA ALA A 183 1.82 -4.61 14.26
C ALA A 183 1.08 -4.55 12.91
N LEU A 184 1.16 -3.42 12.20
CA LEU A 184 0.59 -3.22 10.87
C LEU A 184 1.15 -4.21 9.86
N ARG A 185 2.47 -4.42 9.86
CA ARG A 185 3.08 -5.45 9.01
C ARG A 185 2.59 -6.86 9.34
N LYS A 186 2.46 -7.20 10.63
CA LYS A 186 2.02 -8.54 11.07
C LYS A 186 0.58 -8.88 10.68
N ILE A 187 -0.28 -7.88 10.49
CA ILE A 187 -1.64 -8.11 10.02
C ILE A 187 -1.74 -8.24 8.50
N GLY A 188 -0.64 -8.01 7.76
CA GLY A 188 -0.59 -8.18 6.30
C GLY A 188 -0.66 -6.87 5.53
N LEU A 189 -0.50 -5.71 6.19
CA LEU A 189 -0.35 -4.45 5.48
C LEU A 189 0.98 -4.44 4.71
N MET A 190 0.99 -3.82 3.52
CA MET A 190 2.16 -3.78 2.65
C MET A 190 2.72 -2.38 2.44
N GLY A 191 1.92 -1.34 2.69
CA GLY A 191 2.42 0.03 2.62
C GLY A 191 1.55 1.03 3.35
N LEU A 192 2.13 2.22 3.56
CA LEU A 192 1.51 3.36 4.20
C LEU A 192 1.44 4.52 3.22
N ILE A 193 0.34 5.24 3.21
CA ILE A 193 0.14 6.46 2.42
C ILE A 193 0.03 7.63 3.41
N ILE A 194 0.95 8.60 3.31
CA ILE A 194 0.94 9.82 4.11
C ILE A 194 0.52 11.02 3.27
N ASN A 195 -0.22 11.97 3.87
CA ASN A 195 -0.52 13.23 3.21
C ASN A 195 0.69 14.18 3.25
N SER A 196 1.41 14.32 2.13
CA SER A 196 2.60 15.17 2.05
C SER A 196 2.32 16.68 2.15
N ASP A 197 1.07 17.11 1.97
CA ASP A 197 0.70 18.51 2.18
C ASP A 197 0.58 18.86 3.67
N GLU A 198 0.33 17.86 4.53
CA GLU A 198 0.21 18.01 5.98
C GLU A 198 1.46 17.52 6.75
N PHE A 199 2.14 16.48 6.24
CA PHE A 199 3.33 15.91 6.86
C PHE A 199 4.60 16.71 6.56
N ALA A 200 5.34 17.05 7.62
CA ALA A 200 6.65 17.69 7.46
C ALA A 200 7.65 16.72 6.81
N THR A 201 8.44 17.21 5.86
CA THR A 201 9.46 16.43 5.13
C THR A 201 10.46 15.73 6.06
N ALA A 202 10.78 16.33 7.20
CA ALA A 202 11.66 15.73 8.19
C ALA A 202 11.06 14.44 8.79
N ASP A 203 9.75 14.39 8.96
CA ASP A 203 9.06 13.23 9.52
C ASP A 203 8.87 12.13 8.47
N ILE A 204 8.67 12.49 7.20
CA ILE A 204 8.70 11.55 6.07
C ILE A 204 10.05 10.81 6.04
N LYS A 205 11.16 11.56 6.15
CA LYS A 205 12.53 11.00 6.20
C LYS A 205 12.74 10.04 7.38
N LYS A 206 12.27 10.42 8.57
CA LYS A 206 12.35 9.57 9.76
C LYS A 206 11.53 8.29 9.57
N LEU A 207 10.31 8.40 9.03
CA LEU A 207 9.44 7.27 8.78
C LEU A 207 10.05 6.32 7.75
N LYS A 208 10.59 6.85 6.65
CA LYS A 208 11.31 6.06 5.63
C LYS A 208 12.48 5.29 6.24
N THR A 209 13.28 5.95 7.07
CA THR A 209 14.41 5.33 7.78
C THR A 209 13.92 4.24 8.75
N SER A 210 12.82 4.48 9.45
CA SER A 210 12.22 3.51 10.39
C SER A 210 11.72 2.26 9.67
N LEU A 211 11.09 2.42 8.50
CA LEU A 211 10.60 1.33 7.65
C LEU A 211 11.73 0.47 7.08
N ALA A 212 12.84 1.09 6.66
CA ALA A 212 14.06 0.39 6.25
C ALA A 212 14.76 -0.31 7.44
N GLY A 213 14.68 0.29 8.62
CA GLY A 213 15.22 -0.22 9.87
C GLY A 213 14.47 -1.42 10.45
N MET A 214 13.23 -1.69 10.02
CA MET A 214 12.39 -2.74 10.58
C MET A 214 13.12 -4.10 10.59
N PRO A 215 12.99 -4.90 11.67
CA PRO A 215 13.57 -6.23 11.71
C PRO A 215 13.00 -7.08 10.59
N SER A 216 13.81 -7.97 9.99
CA SER A 216 13.36 -8.91 8.96
C SER A 216 12.09 -9.66 9.43
N PRO A 217 11.16 -10.02 8.53
CA PRO A 217 9.97 -10.77 8.89
C PRO A 217 10.36 -12.04 9.65
N ASN A 218 10.21 -12.04 10.97
CA ASN A 218 10.37 -13.24 11.76
C ASN A 218 9.18 -14.14 11.43
N HIS A 219 9.34 -15.08 10.51
CA HIS A 219 8.45 -16.22 10.30
C HIS A 219 8.48 -17.19 11.50
N LYS A 220 8.56 -16.69 12.73
CA LYS A 220 8.08 -17.44 13.89
C LYS A 220 6.55 -17.40 13.86
N LYS A 221 5.95 -17.99 12.82
CA LYS A 221 4.65 -18.64 12.99
C LYS A 221 4.88 -19.63 14.11
N LYS A 222 4.55 -19.27 15.35
CA LYS A 222 4.09 -20.27 16.29
C LYS A 222 2.97 -20.95 15.54
N GLN A 223 3.21 -22.18 15.06
CA GLN A 223 2.13 -23.08 14.72
C GLN A 223 1.29 -23.14 15.99
N ARG A 224 0.24 -22.30 16.05
CA ARG A 224 -0.85 -22.56 16.96
C ARG A 224 -1.38 -23.88 16.44
N ASN A 225 -1.20 -24.95 17.21
CA ASN A 225 -1.99 -26.16 17.04
C ASN A 225 -3.41 -25.67 16.76
N GLN A 226 -3.92 -25.96 15.56
CA GLN A 226 -5.31 -25.76 15.28
C GLN A 226 -6.05 -26.41 16.44
N VAL A 227 -6.83 -25.60 17.17
CA VAL A 227 -7.76 -26.15 18.14
C VAL A 227 -8.64 -27.06 17.29
N LYS A 228 -8.48 -28.38 17.44
CA LYS A 228 -9.37 -29.35 16.82
C LYS A 228 -10.79 -28.86 17.11
N SER A 229 -11.55 -28.63 16.04
CA SER A 229 -12.96 -28.26 16.16
C SER A 229 -13.62 -29.29 17.07
N VAL A 230 -14.34 -28.82 18.09
CA VAL A 230 -15.09 -29.62 19.06
C VAL A 230 -16.38 -30.21 18.42
N PHE A 231 -16.34 -30.50 17.12
CA PHE A 231 -17.43 -31.12 16.36
C PHE A 231 -16.97 -32.49 15.83
N GLU A 232 -16.48 -33.31 16.75
CA GLU A 232 -16.64 -34.76 16.67
C GLU A 232 -17.50 -35.12 17.89
N ILE A 233 -18.81 -34.95 17.74
CA ILE A 233 -19.77 -35.70 18.56
C ILE A 233 -20.08 -36.91 17.69
N GLU A 234 -19.54 -38.05 18.11
CA GLU A 234 -19.95 -39.37 17.63
C GLU A 234 -21.46 -39.53 17.90
N ASP A 235 -22.19 -39.91 16.86
CA ASP A 235 -23.39 -40.74 16.93
C ASP A 235 -23.34 -41.74 15.76
#